data_AF-A0A4U2ZZE6-F1
#
_entry.id   AF-A0A4U2ZZE6-F1
#
_cell.length_a   1.000
_cell.length_b   1.000
_cell.length_c   1.000
_cell.angle_alpha   90.00
_cell.angle_beta   90.00
_cell.angle_gamma   90.00
#
_symmetry.space_group_name_H-M   'P 1'
#
loop_
_entity.id
_entity.type
_entity.pdbx_description
1 polymer ?
#
loop_
_entity_poly.entity_id
_entity_poly.type
_entity_poly.pdbx_seq_one_letter_code
_entity_poly.pdbx_strand_id
1 'polypeptide(L)'
;LRKSFKDNPINQGKLYTGGLFKYAIHINYLGDCIWVLGLALISSNMYSLFIPLGLFLVFIFDYIPKSDVYLQNKYGEQFTVYKQKTK
;
A
#
# COMPACT_ATOMS: atom_id res chain seq x y z
N LEU A 1 10.01 0.18 -12.85
CA LEU A 1 10.60 -0.59 -11.73
C LEU A 1 9.76 -1.82 -11.36
N ARG A 2 8.58 -1.67 -10.72
CA ARG A 2 7.70 -2.83 -10.41
C ARG A 2 7.16 -3.54 -11.65
N LYS A 3 6.65 -2.78 -12.63
CA LYS A 3 6.10 -3.34 -13.89
C LYS A 3 7.14 -4.17 -14.63
N SER A 4 8.30 -3.57 -14.94
CA SER A 4 9.43 -4.27 -15.57
C SER A 4 9.91 -5.51 -14.80
N PHE A 5 9.87 -5.50 -13.45
CA PHE A 5 10.18 -6.69 -12.66
C PHE A 5 9.14 -7.80 -12.85
N LYS A 6 7.85 -7.45 -12.87
CA LYS A 6 6.73 -8.40 -13.03
C LYS A 6 6.60 -8.94 -14.46
N ASP A 7 6.99 -8.15 -15.46
CA ASP A 7 6.95 -8.54 -16.87
C ASP A 7 8.08 -9.52 -17.23
N ASN A 8 9.13 -9.62 -16.41
CA ASN A 8 10.22 -10.56 -16.63
C ASN A 8 9.81 -12.00 -16.24
N PRO A 9 9.86 -12.98 -17.18
CA PRO A 9 9.51 -14.38 -16.91
C PRO A 9 10.29 -15.01 -15.75
N ILE A 10 11.55 -14.61 -15.53
CA ILE A 10 12.42 -15.14 -14.47
C ILE A 10 11.92 -14.75 -13.07
N ASN A 11 11.07 -13.73 -12.97
CA ASN A 11 10.49 -13.24 -11.73
C ASN A 11 9.02 -13.67 -11.53
N GLN A 12 8.51 -14.56 -12.39
CA GLN A 12 7.20 -15.16 -12.17
C GLN A 12 7.16 -15.85 -10.79
N GLY A 13 6.07 -15.62 -10.05
CA GLY A 13 5.93 -16.08 -8.67
C GLY A 13 6.74 -15.31 -7.62
N LYS A 14 7.65 -14.39 -7.99
CA LYS A 14 8.44 -13.63 -7.01
C LYS A 14 7.72 -12.36 -6.53
N LEU A 15 7.85 -12.08 -5.23
CA LEU A 15 7.38 -10.85 -4.62
C LEU A 15 8.32 -9.69 -4.95
N TYR A 16 7.74 -8.55 -5.31
CA TYR A 16 8.51 -7.33 -5.57
C TYR A 16 8.58 -6.51 -4.28
N THR A 17 9.79 -6.26 -3.79
CA THR A 17 10.06 -5.53 -2.53
C THR A 17 10.97 -4.31 -2.73
N GLY A 18 11.23 -3.93 -3.99
CA GLY A 18 12.13 -2.84 -4.35
C GLY A 18 11.45 -1.46 -4.43
N GLY A 19 12.26 -0.43 -4.73
CA GLY A 19 11.75 0.93 -4.91
C GLY A 19 11.16 1.50 -3.61
N LEU A 20 9.98 2.13 -3.70
CA LEU A 20 9.27 2.67 -2.52
C LEU A 20 8.71 1.57 -1.60
N PHE A 21 8.46 0.37 -2.14
CA PHE A 21 7.95 -0.76 -1.37
C PHE A 21 8.95 -1.26 -0.32
N LYS A 22 10.23 -0.90 -0.40
CA LYS A 22 11.17 -1.24 0.68
C LYS A 22 10.88 -0.49 1.99
N TYR A 23 10.21 0.67 1.91
CA TYR A 23 9.92 1.53 3.06
C TYR A 23 8.57 1.20 3.71
N ALA A 24 7.55 0.95 2.89
CA ALA A 24 6.26 0.46 3.37
C ALA A 24 5.63 -0.54 2.40
N ILE A 25 4.98 -1.59 2.92
CA ILE A 25 4.32 -2.63 2.11
C ILE A 25 3.23 -2.03 1.23
N HIS A 26 2.42 -1.15 1.83
CA HIS A 26 1.30 -0.48 1.18
C HIS A 26 1.55 1.03 1.03
N ILE A 27 2.75 1.40 0.55
CA ILE A 27 3.16 2.80 0.37
C ILE A 27 2.20 3.60 -0.53
N ASN A 28 1.48 2.93 -1.42
CA ASN A 28 0.45 3.55 -2.26
C ASN A 28 -0.72 4.10 -1.44
N TYR A 29 -1.16 3.41 -0.39
CA TYR A 29 -2.26 3.89 0.47
C TYR A 29 -1.86 5.15 1.24
N LEU A 30 -0.58 5.28 1.62
CA LEU A 30 -0.05 6.53 2.17
C LEU A 30 -0.14 7.67 1.15
N GLY A 31 0.23 7.40 -0.11
CA GLY A 31 0.08 8.36 -1.21
C GLY A 31 -1.36 8.81 -1.41
N ASP A 32 -2.31 7.87 -1.39
CA ASP A 32 -3.74 8.17 -1.51
C ASP A 32 -4.23 9.05 -0.34
N CYS A 33 -3.80 8.76 0.90
CA CYS A 33 -4.14 9.58 2.06
C CYS A 33 -3.58 11.01 1.93
N ILE A 34 -2.32 11.17 1.52
CA ILE A 34 -1.67 12.48 1.34
C ILE A 34 -2.36 13.27 0.23
N TRP A 35 -2.67 12.60 -0.89
CA TRP A 35 -3.39 13.20 -2.00
C TRP A 35 -4.74 13.77 -1.55
N VAL A 36 -5.55 12.94 -0.88
CA VAL A 36 -6.91 13.33 -0.46
C VAL A 36 -6.87 14.38 0.64
N LEU A 37 -5.88 14.31 1.53
CA LEU A 37 -5.63 15.35 2.52
C LEU A 37 -5.28 16.69 1.85
N GLY A 38 -4.44 16.69 0.81
CA GLY A 38 -4.11 17.89 0.05
C GLY A 38 -5.35 18.55 -0.57
N LEU A 39 -6.24 17.74 -1.16
CA LEU A 39 -7.51 18.24 -1.71
C LEU A 39 -8.42 18.81 -0.62
N ALA A 40 -8.51 18.16 0.54
CA ALA A 40 -9.28 18.65 1.67
C ALA A 40 -8.75 20.00 2.17
N LEU A 41 -7.43 20.17 2.26
CA LEU A 41 -6.81 21.44 2.66
C LEU A 41 -7.04 22.56 1.64
N ILE A 42 -6.92 22.27 0.34
CA ILE A 42 -7.17 23.25 -0.73
C ILE A 42 -8.61 23.75 -0.70
N SER A 43 -9.57 22.90 -0.32
CA SER A 43 -10.99 23.28 -0.23
C SER A 43 -11.28 24.36 0.84
N SER A 44 -10.33 24.66 1.73
CA SER A 44 -10.48 25.61 2.86
C SER A 44 -11.70 25.33 3.74
N ASN A 45 -12.19 24.09 3.74
CA ASN A 45 -13.35 23.65 4.50
C ASN A 45 -12.92 22.57 5.50
N MET A 46 -13.05 22.86 6.80
CA MET A 46 -12.66 21.94 7.86
C MET A 46 -13.45 20.63 7.85
N TYR A 47 -14.71 20.64 7.40
CA TYR A 47 -15.50 19.43 7.26
C TYR A 47 -14.95 18.48 6.19
N SER A 48 -14.22 19.00 5.19
CA SER A 48 -13.57 18.16 4.19
C SER A 48 -12.50 17.24 4.79
N LEU A 49 -11.98 17.51 5.99
CA LEU A 49 -11.01 16.66 6.69
C LEU A 49 -11.60 15.32 7.14
N PHE A 50 -12.94 15.18 7.22
CA PHE A 50 -13.57 13.89 7.48
C PHE A 50 -13.36 12.89 6.34
N ILE A 51 -13.14 13.37 5.11
CA ILE A 51 -12.91 12.53 3.93
C ILE A 51 -11.57 11.77 4.02
N PRO A 52 -10.39 12.43 4.16
CA PRO A 52 -9.13 11.72 4.31
C PRO A 52 -9.08 10.89 5.59
N LEU A 53 -9.75 11.33 6.67
CA LEU A 53 -9.87 10.54 7.90
C LEU A 53 -10.63 9.23 7.65
N GLY A 54 -11.81 9.30 7.00
CA GLY A 54 -12.59 8.11 6.66
C GLY A 54 -11.83 7.16 5.73
N LEU A 55 -11.14 7.70 4.71
CA LEU A 55 -10.29 6.93 3.82
C LEU A 55 -9.16 6.21 4.57
N PHE A 56 -8.50 6.90 5.50
CA PHE A 56 -7.44 6.33 6.32
C PHE A 56 -7.95 5.16 7.18
N LEU A 57 -9.13 5.31 7.81
CA LEU A 57 -9.74 4.22 8.58
C LEU A 57 -10.10 3.03 7.70
N VAL A 58 -10.67 3.26 6.51
CA VAL A 58 -10.98 2.21 5.54
C VAL A 58 -9.72 1.46 5.11
N PHE A 59 -8.61 2.15 4.89
CA PHE A 59 -7.36 1.48 4.56
C PHE A 59 -6.85 0.60 5.70
N ILE A 60 -6.86 1.11 6.94
CA ILE A 60 -6.36 0.37 8.12
C ILE A 60 -7.22 -0.86 8.42
N PHE A 61 -8.54 -0.69 8.44
CA PHE A 61 -9.44 -1.72 8.94
C PHE A 61 -9.93 -2.70 7.87
N ASP A 62 -9.93 -2.31 6.59
CA ASP A 62 -10.48 -3.14 5.52
C ASP A 62 -9.44 -3.54 4.47
N TYR A 63 -8.81 -2.57 3.81
CA TYR A 63 -7.97 -2.86 2.64
C TYR A 63 -6.63 -3.48 2.99
N ILE A 64 -5.91 -2.96 4.00
CA ILE A 64 -4.60 -3.51 4.41
C ILE A 64 -4.74 -4.97 4.84
N PRO A 65 -5.68 -5.36 5.74
CA PRO A 65 -5.85 -6.76 6.12
C PRO A 65 -6.17 -7.67 4.93
N LYS A 66 -7.08 -7.25 4.04
CA LYS A 66 -7.44 -8.03 2.84
C LYS A 66 -6.25 -8.18 1.88
N SER A 67 -5.49 -7.12 1.68
CA SER A 67 -4.30 -7.09 0.83
C SER A 67 -3.19 -7.98 1.40
N ASP A 68 -2.96 -7.94 2.71
CA ASP A 68 -2.01 -8.80 3.43
C ASP A 68 -2.39 -10.28 3.29
N VAL A 69 -3.66 -10.63 3.47
CA VAL A 69 -4.14 -12.02 3.29
C VAL A 69 -3.92 -12.48 1.85
N TYR A 70 -4.24 -11.63 0.86
CA TYR A 70 -3.98 -11.96 -0.53
C TYR A 70 -2.48 -12.16 -0.84
N LEU A 71 -1.61 -11.29 -0.32
CA LEU A 71 -0.16 -11.41 -0.49
C LEU A 71 0.40 -12.65 0.21
N GLN A 72 -0.08 -12.96 1.42
CA GLN A 72 0.30 -14.16 2.15
C GLN A 72 -0.11 -15.43 1.39
N ASN A 73 -1.34 -15.47 0.85
CA ASN A 73 -1.82 -16.62 0.07
C ASN A 73 -1.03 -16.80 -1.24
N LYS A 74 -0.62 -15.70 -1.87
CA LYS A 74 0.06 -15.74 -3.18
C LYS A 74 1.57 -16.00 -3.09
N TYR A 75 2.22 -15.45 -2.07
CA TYR A 75 3.69 -15.44 -1.96
C TYR A 75 4.23 -16.21 -0.74
N GLY A 76 3.35 -16.62 0.18
CA GLY A 76 3.70 -17.44 1.34
C GLY A 76 4.85 -16.85 2.16
N GLU A 77 5.90 -17.66 2.32
CA GLU A 77 7.09 -17.31 3.11
C GLU A 77 7.80 -16.04 2.61
N GLN A 78 7.78 -15.75 1.30
CA GLN A 78 8.38 -14.52 0.77
C GLN A 78 7.71 -13.27 1.35
N PHE A 79 6.38 -13.32 1.54
CA PHE A 79 5.64 -12.22 2.16
C PHE A 79 5.87 -12.16 3.67
N THR A 80 5.98 -13.30 4.34
CA THR A 80 6.31 -13.35 5.77
C THR A 80 7.66 -12.70 6.07
N VAL A 81 8.70 -13.03 5.31
CA VAL A 81 10.03 -12.41 5.45
C VAL A 81 9.97 -10.91 5.14
N TYR A 82 9.23 -10.53 4.10
CA TYR A 82 9.08 -9.13 3.74
C TYR A 82 8.37 -8.31 4.83
N LYS A 83 7.30 -8.85 5.43
CA LYS A 83 6.56 -8.22 6.52
C LYS A 83 7.35 -8.05 7.82
N GLN A 84 8.35 -8.91 8.04
CA GLN A 84 9.29 -8.75 9.17
C GLN A 84 10.26 -7.60 8.92
N LYS A 85 10.67 -7.39 7.66
CA LYS A 85 11.66 -6.39 7.27
C LYS A 85 11.07 -5.01 7.01
N THR A 86 9.82 -4.95 6.59
CA THR A 86 9.14 -3.74 6.14
C THR A 86 7.77 -3.64 6.80
N LYS A 87 7.41 -2.42 7.26
CA LYS A 87 6.14 -2.14 7.94
C LYS A 87 5.05 -1.72 6.96
#